data_AF-A0A6V7IC57-F1
#
_entry.id   AF-A0A6V7IC57-F1
#
_cell.length_a   1.000
_cell.length_b   1.000
_cell.length_c   1.000
_cell.angle_alpha   90.00
_cell.angle_beta   90.00
_cell.angle_gamma   90.00
#
_symmetry.space_group_name_H-M   'P 1'
#
loop_
_entity.id
_entity.type
_entity.pdbx_description
1 polymer ?
#
loop_
_entity_poly.entity_id
_entity_poly.type
_entity_poly.pdbx_seq_one_letter_code
_entity_poly.pdbx_strand_id
1 'polypeptide(L)' 'EDELQNAILVVLANKQDMPGCLSVAEVHQALGLDALKNRTFQIFKTSAKK' A
#
# COMPACT_ATOMS: atom_id res chain seq x y z
N GLU A 1 -5.07 -1.89 -20.31
CA GLU A 1 -4.85 -2.55 -18.99
C GLU A 1 -3.71 -3.57 -19.01
N ASP A 2 -3.40 -4.19 -20.15
CA ASP A 2 -2.26 -5.13 -20.28
C ASP A 2 -0.89 -4.58 -19.85
N GLU A 3 -0.62 -3.31 -20.12
CA GLU A 3 0.68 -2.69 -19.81
C GLU A 3 0.98 -2.65 -18.30
N LEU A 4 -0.06 -2.65 -17.47
CA LEU A 4 0.09 -2.63 -16.01
C LEU A 4 -0.01 -4.01 -15.39
N GLN A 5 -0.32 -5.08 -16.15
CA GLN A 5 -0.46 -6.43 -15.58
C GLN A 5 0.80 -6.91 -14.85
N ASN A 6 1.98 -6.59 -15.40
CA ASN A 6 3.28 -6.98 -14.84
C ASN A 6 3.97 -5.88 -14.04
N ALA A 7 3.32 -4.72 -13.86
CA ALA A 7 3.89 -3.62 -13.11
C ALA A 7 3.97 -3.94 -11.61
N ILE A 8 5.08 -3.57 -10.98
CA ILE A 8 5.25 -3.67 -9.54
C ILE A 8 4.37 -2.62 -8.87
N LEU A 9 3.56 -3.02 -7.90
CA LEU A 9 2.68 -2.11 -7.17
C LEU A 9 3.38 -1.63 -5.89
N VAL A 10 3.53 -0.31 -5.75
CA VAL A 10 4.02 0.31 -4.52
C VAL A 10 2.86 1.02 -3.82
N VAL A 11 2.61 0.65 -2.57
CA VAL A 11 1.61 1.28 -1.72
C VAL A 11 2.33 2.18 -0.72
N LEU A 12 2.10 3.49 -0.82
CA LEU A 12 2.61 4.46 0.14
C LEU A 12 1.54 4.66 1.22
N ALA A 13 1.69 3.98 2.35
CA ALA A 13 0.88 4.20 3.53
C ALA A 13 1.27 5.55 4.16
N ASN A 14 0.70 6.63 3.63
CA ASN A 14 1.04 8.00 4.00
C ASN A 14 0.40 8.41 5.34
N LYS A 15 0.84 9.55 5.90
CA LYS A 15 0.34 10.16 7.15
C LYS A 15 0.60 9.32 8.40
N GLN A 16 1.67 8.52 8.40
CA GLN A 16 2.07 7.69 9.56
C GLN A 16 2.54 8.51 10.77
N ASP A 17 2.63 9.82 10.63
CA ASP A 17 2.89 10.79 11.69
C ASP A 17 1.64 11.19 12.48
N MET A 18 0.43 10.87 12.00
CA MET A 18 -0.81 11.28 12.64
C MET A 18 -1.28 10.28 13.71
N PRO A 19 -1.89 10.76 14.81
CA PRO A 19 -2.57 9.89 15.75
C PRO A 19 -3.74 9.18 15.04
N GLY A 20 -3.91 7.87 15.29
CA GLY A 20 -4.94 7.06 14.64
C GLY A 20 -4.59 6.60 13.22
N CYS A 21 -3.32 6.72 12.79
CA CYS A 21 -2.89 6.13 11.53
C CYS A 21 -3.00 4.59 11.56
N LEU A 22 -3.30 4.00 10.42
CA LEU A 22 -3.39 2.55 10.26
C LEU A 22 -1.99 1.93 10.18
N SER A 23 -1.83 0.76 10.80
CA SER A 23 -0.66 -0.08 10.61
C SER A 23 -0.60 -0.64 9.19
N VAL A 24 0.58 -1.13 8.79
CA VAL A 24 0.76 -1.75 7.46
C VAL A 24 -0.16 -2.95 7.24
N ALA A 25 -0.43 -3.73 8.29
CA ALA A 25 -1.34 -4.87 8.23
C ALA A 25 -2.79 -4.43 8.03
N GLU A 26 -3.23 -3.36 8.72
CA GLU A 26 -4.56 -2.79 8.54
C GLU A 26 -4.73 -2.16 7.16
N VAL A 27 -3.71 -1.47 6.65
CA VAL A 27 -3.70 -0.94 5.27
C VAL A 27 -3.76 -2.08 4.24
N HIS A 28 -3.03 -3.17 4.46
CA HIS A 28 -3.07 -4.36 3.59
C HIS A 28 -4.48 -4.95 3.50
N GLN A 29 -5.16 -5.09 4.64
CA GLN A 29 -6.54 -5.58 4.68
C GLN A 29 -7.55 -4.58 4.12
N ALA A 30 -7.44 -3.30 4.48
CA ALA A 30 -8.35 -2.25 4.03
C ALA A 30 -8.31 -2.03 2.51
N LEU A 31 -7.14 -2.24 1.89
CA LEU A 31 -6.97 -2.18 0.44
C LEU A 31 -7.25 -3.51 -0.28
N GLY A 32 -7.56 -4.58 0.46
CA GLY A 32 -7.87 -5.88 -0.13
C GLY A 32 -6.71 -6.50 -0.92
N LEU A 33 -5.46 -6.20 -0.54
CA LEU A 33 -4.28 -6.67 -1.28
C LEU A 33 -4.13 -8.19 -1.25
N ASP A 34 -4.79 -8.88 -0.32
CA ASP A 34 -4.91 -10.34 -0.28
C ASP A 34 -5.53 -10.94 -1.55
N ALA A 35 -6.42 -10.19 -2.21
CA ALA A 35 -7.01 -10.61 -3.48
C ALA A 35 -6.00 -10.58 -4.65
N LEU A 36 -4.89 -9.86 -4.51
CA LEU A 36 -3.87 -9.69 -5.55
C LEU A 36 -2.80 -10.80 -5.48
N LYS A 37 -3.22 -12.06 -5.67
CA LYS A 37 -2.33 -13.24 -5.54
C LYS A 37 -1.20 -13.31 -6.57
N ASN A 38 -1.39 -12.70 -7.75
CA ASN A 38 -0.46 -12.78 -8.87
C ASN A 38 0.33 -11.49 -9.09
N ARG A 39 0.37 -10.59 -8.10
CA ARG A 39 1.04 -9.30 -8.23
C ARG A 39 1.95 -9.03 -7.04
N THR A 40 3.22 -8.80 -7.33
CA THR A 40 4.18 -8.35 -6.32
C THR A 40 3.87 -6.91 -5.92
N PHE A 41 3.68 -6.69 -4.63
CA PHE A 41 3.52 -5.36 -4.08
C PHE A 41 4.38 -5.16 -2.84
N GLN A 42 4.68 -3.90 -2.54
CA GLN A 42 5.37 -3.49 -1.31
C GLN A 42 4.66 -2.29 -0.69
N ILE A 43 4.52 -2.31 0.63
CA ILE A 43 3.90 -1.22 1.39
C ILE A 43 4.99 -0.47 2.16
N PHE A 44 5.09 0.83 1.94
CA PHE A 44 6.02 1.70 2.66
C PHE A 44 5.26 2.66 3.55
N LYS A 45 5.66 2.72 4.83
CA LYS A 45 5.22 3.76 5.73
C LYS A 45 5.83 5.08 5.28
N THR A 46 4.99 6.05 4.94
CA THR A 46 5.46 7.38 4.54
C THR A 46 4.76 8.47 5.33
N SER A 47 5.40 9.62 5.41
CA SER A 47 4.82 10.84 5.93
C SER A 47 5.35 11.98 5.08
N ALA A 48 4.52 12.45 4.16
CA ALA A 48 4.82 13.65 3.39
C ALA A 48 4.64 14.86 4.31
N LYS A 49 5.72 15.26 4.97
CA LYS A 49 5.83 16.59 5.59
C LYS A 49 6.22 17.59 4.51
N LYS A 50 5.61 18.78 4.56
CA LYS A 50 5.85 19.87 3.62
C LYS A 50 7.30 20.34 3.71
#